data_AF-A0A5N6PT21-F1
#
_entry.id   AF-A0A5N6PT21-F1
#
_cell.length_a   1.000
_cell.length_b   1.000
_cell.length_c   1.000
_cell.angle_alpha   90.00
_cell.angle_beta   90.00
_cell.angle_gamma   90.00
#
_symmetry.space_group_name_H-M   'P 1'
#
loop_
_entity.id
_entity.type
_entity.pdbx_description
1 polymer ?
#
loop_
_entity_poly.entity_id
_entity_poly.type
_entity_poly.pdbx_seq_one_letter_code
_entity_poly.pdbx_strand_id
1 'polypeptide(L)'
;MSSASDSVHASGNSFSSAGKYGMTVEECENMIQGSLRTPTVKFLREHLEKSGCSIAPNFIKAVNCDQRMSGGYVRGEGIVVCSNHLTIQDEVNQVVIHELIHAYDDCRAANLDWTNCAHHACSEARILNHILMFFFICVFKILILKMALGFSFFYMNQIRAGHLSGDCHYKRELLRGYVKIRGHEQDCVRRRVMKSLASNPYCTTTAAKDAMEAVWDTCYNDTKPFDRAP
;
A
#
# COMPACT_ATOMS: atom_id res chain seq x y z
N MET A 1 73.02 -6.74 21.64
CA MET A 1 72.43 -6.54 22.98
C MET A 1 71.00 -6.07 22.73
N SER A 2 70.03 -7.00 22.57
CA SER A 2 69.23 -7.61 23.66
C SER A 2 68.43 -6.52 24.38
N SER A 3 67.09 -6.48 24.48
CA SER A 3 66.07 -7.55 24.70
C SER A 3 64.66 -6.95 24.47
N ALA A 4 63.70 -7.68 23.87
CA ALA A 4 62.47 -8.28 24.46
C ALA A 4 61.35 -7.28 24.88
N SER A 5 60.22 -7.22 24.13
CA SER A 5 58.89 -7.86 24.37
C SER A 5 57.96 -6.93 25.18
N ASP A 6 56.73 -6.60 24.76
CA ASP A 6 55.57 -7.49 24.72
C ASP A 6 54.48 -7.06 23.71
N SER A 7 53.74 -8.08 23.28
CA SER A 7 52.58 -8.10 22.39
C SER A 7 51.28 -7.71 23.09
N VAL A 8 50.45 -6.87 22.45
CA VAL A 8 48.98 -6.97 22.56
C VAL A 8 48.37 -6.83 21.17
N HIS A 9 47.66 -7.88 20.79
CA HIS A 9 46.87 -8.04 19.58
C HIS A 9 45.56 -7.23 19.73
N ALA A 10 45.25 -6.35 18.79
CA ALA A 10 43.89 -5.85 18.59
C ALA A 10 43.67 -5.60 17.09
N SER A 11 43.16 -6.64 16.44
CA SER A 11 42.67 -6.62 15.07
C SER A 11 41.50 -5.65 14.94
N GLY A 12 41.74 -4.48 14.35
CA GLY A 12 40.70 -3.54 13.91
C GLY A 12 40.51 -3.64 12.41
N ASN A 13 39.65 -4.56 11.97
CA ASN A 13 39.39 -4.82 10.56
C ASN A 13 38.62 -3.65 9.94
N SER A 14 39.28 -2.81 9.14
CA SER A 14 38.62 -1.81 8.31
C SER A 14 38.35 -2.39 6.91
N PHE A 15 37.12 -2.83 6.63
CA PHE A 15 36.54 -2.67 5.30
C PHE A 15 35.02 -2.86 5.31
N SER A 16 34.33 -1.72 5.21
CA SER A 16 33.04 -1.45 4.58
C SER A 16 32.11 -2.63 4.22
N SER A 17 31.05 -2.79 5.01
CA SER A 17 29.78 -3.39 4.55
C SER A 17 28.64 -2.49 5.02
N ALA A 18 28.46 -1.36 4.34
CA ALA A 18 27.20 -0.63 4.38
C ALA A 18 26.15 -1.52 3.70
N GLY A 19 25.34 -2.22 4.50
CA GLY A 19 24.29 -3.10 3.99
C GLY A 19 23.32 -2.31 3.12
N LYS A 20 23.22 -2.69 1.84
CA LYS A 20 22.18 -2.21 0.93
C LYS A 20 20.83 -2.60 1.53
N TYR A 21 20.10 -1.63 2.05
CA TYR A 21 18.70 -1.85 2.44
C TYR A 21 17.86 -1.87 1.15
N GLY A 22 17.10 -2.93 0.92
CA GLY A 22 16.26 -3.12 -0.28
C GLY A 22 16.72 -4.24 -1.23
N MET A 23 15.80 -4.70 -2.07
CA MET A 23 16.04 -5.72 -3.10
C MET A 23 16.61 -5.12 -4.40
N THR A 24 17.16 -5.96 -5.26
CA THR A 24 17.60 -5.55 -6.60
C THR A 24 16.41 -5.28 -7.52
N VAL A 25 16.63 -4.52 -8.61
CA VAL A 25 15.61 -4.25 -9.63
C VAL A 25 15.09 -5.56 -10.24
N GLU A 26 15.98 -6.52 -10.51
CA GLU A 26 15.61 -7.82 -11.09
C GLU A 26 14.75 -8.66 -10.13
N GLU A 27 15.10 -8.70 -8.84
CA GLU A 27 14.27 -9.36 -7.83
C GLU A 27 12.89 -8.69 -7.73
N CYS A 28 12.85 -7.36 -7.77
CA CYS A 28 11.60 -6.60 -7.73
C CYS A 28 10.72 -6.87 -8.95
N GLU A 29 11.29 -6.93 -10.16
CA GLU A 29 10.57 -7.32 -11.38
C GLU A 29 9.93 -8.70 -11.25
N ASN A 30 10.68 -9.69 -10.74
CA ASN A 30 10.13 -11.03 -10.50
C ASN A 30 8.96 -11.01 -9.51
N MET A 31 9.04 -10.17 -8.48
CA MET A 31 7.98 -10.01 -7.49
C MET A 31 6.77 -9.25 -8.04
N ILE A 32 6.98 -8.28 -8.93
CA ILE A 32 5.92 -7.63 -9.70
C ILE A 32 5.18 -8.67 -10.54
N GLN A 33 5.90 -9.53 -11.28
CA GLN A 33 5.29 -10.61 -12.06
C GLN A 33 4.47 -11.57 -11.18
N GLY A 34 4.94 -11.86 -9.96
CA GLY A 34 4.18 -12.59 -8.95
C GLY A 34 2.89 -11.85 -8.56
N SER A 35 2.98 -10.54 -8.34
CA SER A 35 1.85 -9.67 -7.98
C SER A 35 0.76 -9.67 -9.07
N LEU A 36 1.15 -9.63 -10.34
CA LEU A 36 0.23 -9.67 -11.49
C LEU A 36 -0.64 -10.94 -11.54
N ARG A 37 -0.22 -12.01 -10.87
CA ARG A 37 -0.98 -13.27 -10.79
C ARG A 37 -2.02 -13.27 -9.68
N THR A 38 -1.95 -12.33 -8.74
CA THR A 38 -2.88 -12.24 -7.60
C THR A 38 -4.28 -11.85 -8.07
N PRO A 39 -5.35 -12.37 -7.43
CA PRO A 39 -6.73 -12.11 -7.86
C PRO A 39 -7.09 -10.62 -7.82
N THR A 40 -6.60 -9.87 -6.82
CA THR A 40 -6.86 -8.43 -6.68
C THR A 40 -6.24 -7.63 -7.83
N VAL A 41 -4.99 -7.90 -8.18
CA VAL A 41 -4.32 -7.20 -9.29
C VAL A 41 -4.98 -7.53 -10.62
N LYS A 42 -5.34 -8.80 -10.85
CA LYS A 42 -6.10 -9.20 -12.06
C LYS A 42 -7.43 -8.45 -12.15
N PHE A 43 -8.19 -8.42 -11.06
CA PHE A 43 -9.47 -7.71 -10.99
C PHE A 43 -9.33 -6.22 -11.33
N LEU A 44 -8.33 -5.54 -10.75
CA LEU A 44 -8.09 -4.11 -11.01
C LEU A 44 -7.72 -3.85 -12.47
N ARG A 45 -6.84 -4.69 -13.04
CA ARG A 45 -6.43 -4.58 -14.44
C ARG A 45 -7.60 -4.78 -15.41
N GLU A 46 -8.44 -5.77 -15.17
CA GLU A 46 -9.65 -5.99 -15.98
C GLU A 46 -10.62 -4.79 -15.92
N HIS A 47 -10.76 -4.15 -14.76
CA HIS A 47 -11.63 -2.97 -14.61
C HIS A 47 -11.04 -1.71 -15.25
N LEU A 48 -9.72 -1.56 -15.24
CA LEU A 48 -9.01 -0.53 -16.00
C LEU A 48 -9.28 -0.67 -17.51
N GLU A 49 -9.10 -1.89 -18.05
CA GLU A 49 -9.34 -2.17 -19.46
C GLU A 49 -10.81 -1.96 -19.84
N LYS A 50 -11.76 -2.42 -19.01
CA LYS A 50 -13.20 -2.20 -19.21
C LYS A 50 -13.60 -0.72 -19.14
N SER A 51 -12.85 0.10 -18.42
CA SER A 51 -13.07 1.55 -18.34
C SER A 51 -12.46 2.30 -19.54
N GLY A 52 -11.87 1.59 -20.50
CA GLY A 52 -11.31 2.15 -21.72
C GLY A 52 -9.82 2.50 -21.63
N CYS A 53 -9.13 2.13 -20.55
CA CYS A 53 -7.71 2.41 -20.38
C CYS A 53 -6.87 1.18 -20.68
N SER A 54 -6.10 1.24 -21.77
CA SER A 54 -5.16 0.19 -22.15
C SER A 54 -3.93 0.21 -21.24
N ILE A 55 -3.58 -0.95 -20.68
CA ILE A 55 -2.37 -1.14 -19.88
C ILE A 55 -1.24 -1.61 -20.80
N ALA A 56 -0.20 -0.80 -20.96
CA ALA A 56 0.97 -1.16 -21.77
C ALA A 56 1.79 -2.30 -21.12
N PRO A 57 2.59 -3.06 -21.91
CA PRO A 57 3.45 -4.14 -21.38
C PRO A 57 4.45 -3.70 -20.29
N ASN A 58 4.87 -2.43 -20.31
CA ASN A 58 5.79 -1.82 -19.34
C ASN A 58 5.09 -0.83 -18.40
N PHE A 59 3.77 -0.99 -18.20
CA PHE A 59 2.99 -0.10 -17.36
C PHE A 59 3.36 -0.20 -15.87
N ILE A 60 3.97 -1.30 -15.42
CA ILE A 60 4.50 -1.44 -14.06
C ILE A 60 5.96 -1.82 -14.20
N LYS A 61 6.87 -1.04 -13.61
CA LYS A 61 8.32 -1.26 -13.69
C LYS A 61 9.01 -1.04 -12.34
N ALA A 62 10.04 -1.81 -12.08
CA ALA A 62 10.92 -1.62 -10.94
C ALA A 62 12.06 -0.66 -11.29
N VAL A 63 12.39 0.24 -10.36
CA VAL A 63 13.55 1.15 -10.48
C VAL A 63 14.20 1.34 -9.11
N ASN A 64 15.41 1.90 -9.11
CA ASN A 64 15.98 2.47 -7.90
C ASN A 64 15.53 3.93 -7.75
N CYS A 65 15.05 4.28 -6.57
CA CYS A 65 14.59 5.63 -6.24
C CYS A 65 15.55 6.30 -5.24
N ASP A 66 15.84 7.59 -5.42
CA ASP A 66 16.64 8.35 -4.46
C ASP A 66 15.84 8.72 -3.21
N GLN A 67 14.53 8.90 -3.38
CA GLN A 67 13.60 9.24 -2.31
C GLN A 67 13.10 7.98 -1.61
N ARG A 68 12.91 8.06 -0.29
CA ARG A 68 12.37 6.98 0.56
C ARG A 68 10.86 6.77 0.34
N MET A 69 10.49 6.35 -0.87
CA MET A 69 9.14 6.00 -1.27
C MET A 69 9.11 4.55 -1.77
N SER A 70 7.95 3.91 -1.72
CA SER A 70 7.78 2.51 -2.13
C SER A 70 7.40 2.36 -3.60
N GLY A 71 6.78 3.39 -4.17
CA GLY A 71 6.37 3.45 -5.56
C GLY A 71 5.52 4.69 -5.83
N GLY A 72 5.01 4.80 -7.05
CA GLY A 72 4.13 5.89 -7.45
C GLY A 72 3.51 5.66 -8.83
N TYR A 73 2.32 6.22 -9.06
CA TYR A 73 1.65 6.30 -10.34
C TYR A 73 1.88 7.65 -11.00
N VAL A 74 2.20 7.63 -12.29
CA VAL A 74 2.35 8.83 -13.13
C VAL A 74 1.46 8.69 -14.37
N ARG A 75 0.63 9.71 -14.61
CA ARG A 75 -0.26 9.77 -15.77
C ARG A 75 0.53 9.61 -17.07
N GLY A 76 0.14 8.65 -17.91
CA GLY A 76 0.77 8.36 -19.20
C GLY A 76 2.08 7.56 -19.15
N GLU A 77 2.76 7.50 -18.01
CA GLU A 77 3.99 6.70 -17.84
C GLU A 77 3.75 5.36 -17.15
N GLY A 78 2.76 5.30 -16.25
CA GLY A 78 2.41 4.09 -15.50
C GLY A 78 2.93 4.11 -14.06
N ILE A 79 3.17 2.91 -13.53
CA ILE A 79 3.49 2.63 -12.14
C ILE A 79 4.98 2.34 -12.00
N VAL A 80 5.60 3.00 -11.05
CA VAL A 80 6.99 2.81 -10.65
C VAL A 80 7.02 2.15 -9.27
N VAL A 81 7.84 1.10 -9.12
CA VAL A 81 8.08 0.40 -7.84
C VAL A 81 9.55 0.58 -7.45
N CYS A 82 9.81 1.11 -6.25
CA CYS A 82 11.17 1.44 -5.80
C CYS A 82 11.84 0.22 -5.12
N SER A 83 12.62 -0.55 -5.88
CA SER A 83 13.20 -1.83 -5.41
C SER A 83 14.11 -1.67 -4.19
N ASN A 84 14.88 -0.58 -4.14
CA ASN A 84 15.80 -0.28 -3.05
C ASN A 84 15.12 0.12 -1.73
N HIS A 85 13.79 0.10 -1.65
CA HIS A 85 13.03 0.40 -0.43
C HIS A 85 12.06 -0.73 -0.02
N LEU A 86 12.10 -1.86 -0.72
CA LEU A 86 11.25 -3.01 -0.47
C LEU A 86 12.11 -4.25 -0.27
N THR A 87 11.61 -5.20 0.51
CA THR A 87 12.33 -6.43 0.83
C THR A 87 11.48 -7.69 0.70
N ILE A 88 10.15 -7.59 0.78
CA ILE A 88 9.25 -8.76 0.79
C ILE A 88 8.09 -8.63 -0.22
N GLN A 89 7.52 -9.77 -0.63
CA GLN A 89 6.49 -9.86 -1.68
C GLN A 89 5.24 -9.06 -1.34
N ASP A 90 4.88 -9.02 -0.06
CA ASP A 90 3.68 -8.33 0.39
C ASP A 90 3.80 -6.81 0.25
N GLU A 91 5.00 -6.25 0.38
CA GLU A 91 5.26 -4.83 0.16
C GLU A 91 5.09 -4.48 -1.32
N VAL A 92 5.66 -5.28 -2.22
CA VAL A 92 5.47 -5.12 -3.68
C VAL A 92 3.99 -5.25 -4.04
N ASN A 93 3.28 -6.23 -3.47
CA ASN A 93 1.84 -6.40 -3.68
C ASN A 93 1.03 -5.18 -3.22
N GLN A 94 1.37 -4.58 -2.08
CA GLN A 94 0.70 -3.36 -1.62
C GLN A 94 0.91 -2.21 -2.59
N VAL A 95 2.16 -1.98 -3.01
CA VAL A 95 2.50 -0.89 -3.93
C VAL A 95 1.75 -1.08 -5.24
N VAL A 96 1.86 -2.24 -5.88
CA VAL A 96 1.18 -2.49 -7.17
C VAL A 96 -0.33 -2.29 -7.06
N ILE A 97 -0.95 -2.74 -5.96
CA ILE A 97 -2.40 -2.57 -5.78
C ILE A 97 -2.78 -1.11 -5.50
N HIS A 98 -2.01 -0.40 -4.66
CA HIS A 98 -2.20 1.01 -4.35
C HIS A 98 -2.12 1.86 -5.63
N GLU A 99 -1.06 1.69 -6.41
CA GLU A 99 -0.84 2.47 -7.62
C GLU A 99 -1.80 2.10 -8.76
N LEU A 100 -2.28 0.84 -8.83
CA LEU A 100 -3.33 0.46 -9.79
C LEU A 100 -4.67 1.12 -9.49
N ILE A 101 -4.98 1.38 -8.22
CA ILE A 101 -6.19 2.13 -7.88
C ILE A 101 -6.03 3.60 -8.28
N HIS A 102 -4.85 4.20 -8.08
CA HIS A 102 -4.57 5.55 -8.61
C HIS A 102 -4.72 5.60 -10.14
N ALA A 103 -4.20 4.60 -10.85
CA ALA A 103 -4.40 4.48 -12.29
C ALA A 103 -5.88 4.33 -12.67
N TYR A 104 -6.64 3.52 -11.93
CA TYR A 104 -8.08 3.34 -12.16
C TYR A 104 -8.87 4.62 -11.91
N ASP A 105 -8.51 5.36 -10.87
CA ASP A 105 -9.10 6.64 -10.55
C ASP A 105 -8.86 7.63 -11.67
N ASP A 106 -7.60 7.81 -12.11
CA ASP A 106 -7.22 8.67 -13.24
C ASP A 106 -7.97 8.30 -14.52
N CYS A 107 -8.12 7.00 -14.76
CA CYS A 107 -8.81 6.45 -15.92
C CYS A 107 -10.32 6.74 -15.91
N ARG A 108 -10.98 6.47 -14.78
CA ARG A 108 -12.43 6.62 -14.63
C ARG A 108 -12.84 8.09 -14.60
N ALA A 109 -12.03 8.94 -14.00
CA ALA A 109 -12.36 10.34 -13.83
C ALA A 109 -11.82 11.15 -15.01
N ALA A 110 -12.72 11.64 -15.86
CA ALA A 110 -12.36 12.51 -16.98
C ALA A 110 -11.61 13.80 -16.58
N ASN A 111 -11.59 14.18 -15.28
CA ASN A 111 -10.99 15.43 -14.77
C ASN A 111 -10.26 15.28 -13.41
N LEU A 112 -9.63 14.14 -13.10
CA LEU A 112 -8.71 14.12 -11.95
C LEU A 112 -7.48 14.98 -12.25
N ASP A 113 -7.15 15.82 -11.29
CA ASP A 113 -6.04 16.76 -11.34
C ASP A 113 -5.18 16.51 -10.10
N TRP A 114 -4.03 15.88 -10.30
CA TRP A 114 -3.07 15.53 -9.24
C TRP A 114 -2.43 16.75 -8.59
N THR A 115 -2.55 17.94 -9.21
CA THR A 115 -2.14 19.23 -8.63
C THR A 115 -3.22 19.82 -7.73
N ASN A 116 -4.46 19.33 -7.81
CA ASN A 116 -5.54 19.72 -6.93
C ASN A 116 -5.54 18.85 -5.66
N CYS A 117 -5.36 19.50 -4.52
CA CYS A 117 -5.27 18.81 -3.24
C CYS A 117 -6.52 17.98 -2.88
N ALA A 118 -7.72 18.43 -3.28
CA ALA A 118 -8.97 17.72 -3.05
C ALA A 118 -9.08 16.43 -3.88
N HIS A 119 -8.59 16.47 -5.12
CA HIS A 119 -8.56 15.31 -6.00
C HIS A 119 -7.58 14.24 -5.48
N HIS A 120 -6.39 14.66 -5.05
CA HIS A 120 -5.43 13.77 -4.40
C HIS A 120 -6.02 13.18 -3.10
N ALA A 121 -6.60 14.01 -2.23
CA ALA A 121 -7.21 13.57 -0.98
C ALA A 121 -8.33 12.55 -1.20
N CYS A 122 -9.14 12.76 -2.25
CA CYS A 122 -10.23 11.87 -2.62
C CYS A 122 -9.72 10.48 -3.06
N SER A 123 -8.68 10.43 -3.91
CA SER A 123 -8.10 9.15 -4.35
C SER A 123 -7.50 8.37 -3.18
N GLU A 124 -6.79 9.06 -2.29
CA GLU A 124 -6.21 8.46 -1.07
C GLU A 124 -7.27 7.96 -0.09
N ALA A 125 -8.33 8.73 0.15
CA ALA A 125 -9.43 8.35 1.04
C ALA A 125 -10.14 7.06 0.54
N ARG A 126 -10.29 6.92 -0.78
CA ARG A 126 -10.87 5.73 -1.43
C ARG A 126 -9.98 4.51 -1.29
N ILE A 127 -8.68 4.67 -1.54
CA ILE A 127 -7.70 3.58 -1.44
C ILE A 127 -7.62 3.06 -0.01
N LEU A 128 -7.61 3.95 0.97
CA LEU A 128 -7.49 3.56 2.36
C LEU A 128 -8.75 2.84 2.86
N ASN A 129 -9.96 3.13 2.37
CA ASN A 129 -11.15 2.32 2.65
C ASN A 129 -11.03 0.91 2.05
N HIS A 130 -10.48 0.81 0.84
CA HIS A 130 -10.25 -0.48 0.18
C HIS A 130 -9.15 -1.32 0.86
N ILE A 131 -8.06 -0.68 1.28
CA ILE A 131 -6.96 -1.32 2.04
C ILE A 131 -7.37 -1.62 3.50
N LEU A 132 -8.32 -0.88 4.07
CA LEU A 132 -8.89 -1.08 5.41
C LEU A 132 -9.68 -2.38 5.53
N MET A 133 -10.56 -2.65 4.56
CA MET A 133 -11.72 -3.49 4.87
C MET A 133 -11.50 -5.00 4.68
N PHE A 134 -10.39 -5.44 4.10
CA PHE A 134 -10.04 -6.87 3.93
C PHE A 134 -10.04 -7.76 5.21
N PHE A 135 -10.28 -7.21 6.41
CA PHE A 135 -10.28 -7.96 7.66
C PHE A 135 -11.65 -8.14 8.36
N PHE A 136 -12.66 -7.31 8.10
CA PHE A 136 -13.90 -7.37 8.89
C PHE A 136 -14.80 -8.56 8.54
N ILE A 137 -14.80 -9.04 7.30
CA ILE A 137 -15.63 -10.20 6.91
C ILE A 137 -15.01 -11.53 7.40
N CYS A 138 -13.68 -11.62 7.54
CA CYS A 138 -13.04 -12.88 7.90
C CYS A 138 -13.11 -13.16 9.40
N VAL A 139 -12.81 -12.19 10.28
CA VAL A 139 -12.68 -12.48 11.71
C VAL A 139 -14.02 -12.52 12.46
N PHE A 140 -14.96 -11.63 12.14
CA PHE A 140 -16.27 -11.62 12.83
C PHE A 140 -17.16 -12.80 12.43
N LYS A 141 -17.06 -13.26 11.18
CA LYS A 141 -17.83 -14.43 10.70
C LYS A 141 -17.20 -15.75 11.15
N ILE A 142 -15.87 -15.84 11.27
CA ILE A 142 -15.18 -17.03 11.82
C ILE A 142 -15.46 -17.21 13.32
N LEU A 143 -15.55 -16.14 14.11
CA LEU A 143 -15.77 -16.25 15.55
C LEU A 143 -17.22 -16.57 15.91
N ILE A 144 -18.20 -16.00 15.20
CA ILE A 144 -19.63 -16.28 15.45
C ILE A 144 -20.05 -17.64 14.88
N LEU A 145 -19.50 -18.07 13.73
CA LEU A 145 -19.87 -19.37 13.12
C LEU A 145 -19.23 -20.57 13.83
N LYS A 146 -18.06 -20.41 14.46
CA LYS A 146 -17.42 -21.46 15.28
C LYS A 146 -18.19 -21.82 16.55
N MET A 147 -18.99 -20.89 17.08
CA MET A 147 -19.80 -21.15 18.27
C MET A 147 -21.19 -21.75 17.95
N ALA A 148 -21.65 -21.66 16.70
CA ALA A 148 -23.05 -21.96 16.39
C ALA A 148 -23.30 -23.34 15.74
N LEU A 149 -22.36 -23.90 14.96
CA LEU A 149 -22.67 -25.09 14.16
C LEU A 149 -21.47 -26.04 14.08
N GLY A 150 -21.53 -27.14 14.85
CA GLY A 150 -20.66 -28.28 14.67
C GLY A 150 -20.87 -28.93 13.29
N PHE A 151 -19.78 -29.14 12.55
CA PHE A 151 -19.66 -29.92 11.30
C PHE A 151 -20.47 -29.47 10.06
N SER A 152 -19.79 -28.85 9.09
CA SER A 152 -19.42 -29.46 7.80
C SER A 152 -18.94 -28.40 6.80
N PHE A 153 -17.86 -28.73 6.10
CA PHE A 153 -17.20 -27.92 5.09
C PHE A 153 -18.06 -27.84 3.80
N PHE A 154 -17.78 -26.83 2.96
CA PHE A 154 -18.31 -26.55 1.59
C PHE A 154 -19.55 -25.63 1.47
N TYR A 155 -19.32 -24.31 1.40
CA TYR A 155 -19.34 -23.54 0.14
C TYR A 155 -19.13 -22.04 0.46
N MET A 156 -17.91 -21.54 0.32
CA MET A 156 -17.64 -20.12 0.11
C MET A 156 -16.51 -20.09 -0.90
N ASN A 157 -16.85 -19.74 -2.15
CA ASN A 157 -15.89 -19.60 -3.23
C ASN A 157 -14.79 -18.62 -2.81
N GLN A 158 -13.67 -19.21 -2.42
CA GLN A 158 -12.29 -18.78 -2.51
C GLN A 158 -12.05 -17.31 -2.86
N ILE A 159 -12.13 -16.42 -1.87
CA ILE A 159 -11.18 -15.31 -1.76
C ILE A 159 -10.49 -15.49 -0.41
N ARG A 160 -9.30 -16.10 -0.43
CA ARG A 160 -8.46 -16.28 0.75
C ARG A 160 -8.22 -14.90 1.35
N ALA A 161 -8.65 -14.73 2.59
CA ALA A 161 -8.25 -13.62 3.44
C ALA A 161 -6.72 -13.54 3.47
N GLY A 162 -6.18 -12.55 2.78
CA GLY A 162 -4.76 -12.40 2.54
C GLY A 162 -4.42 -10.92 2.48
N HIS A 163 -4.06 -10.39 3.65
CA HIS A 163 -2.84 -9.60 3.79
C HIS A 163 -2.65 -8.42 2.83
N LEU A 164 -3.66 -7.55 2.71
CA LEU A 164 -3.46 -6.24 2.10
C LEU A 164 -3.44 -5.15 3.17
N SER A 165 -2.22 -4.92 3.65
CA SER A 165 -1.73 -3.89 4.57
C SER A 165 -2.06 -4.03 6.05
N GLY A 166 -3.32 -4.25 6.45
CA GLY A 166 -3.70 -4.30 7.87
C GLY A 166 -3.26 -3.05 8.66
N ASP A 167 -2.97 -1.95 7.97
CA ASP A 167 -2.22 -0.84 8.53
C ASP A 167 -3.03 -0.02 9.53
N CYS A 168 -4.35 0.02 9.35
CA CYS A 168 -5.30 0.60 10.29
C CYS A 168 -6.06 -0.47 11.08
N HIS A 169 -5.58 -1.70 11.09
CA HIS A 169 -6.18 -2.75 11.90
C HIS A 169 -6.02 -2.41 13.39
N TYR A 170 -7.10 -2.53 14.17
CA TYR A 170 -7.11 -2.12 15.59
C TYR A 170 -5.95 -2.71 16.40
N LYS A 171 -5.63 -4.00 16.23
CA LYS A 171 -4.46 -4.64 16.90
C LYS A 171 -3.13 -3.94 16.58
N ARG A 172 -2.92 -3.50 15.33
CA ARG A 172 -1.70 -2.84 14.89
C ARG A 172 -1.67 -1.39 15.36
N GLU A 173 -2.81 -0.71 15.31
CA GLU A 173 -2.96 0.65 15.85
C GLU A 173 -2.76 0.67 17.38
N LEU A 174 -3.23 -0.35 18.10
CA LEU A 174 -2.95 -0.55 19.53
C LEU A 174 -1.45 -0.74 19.80
N LEU A 175 -0.75 -1.55 18.98
CA LEU A 175 0.71 -1.69 19.05
C LEU A 175 1.45 -0.38 18.74
N ARG A 176 0.84 0.52 17.96
CA ARG A 176 1.34 1.88 17.67
C ARG A 176 0.88 2.93 18.70
N GLY A 177 0.22 2.52 19.78
CA GLY A 177 -0.20 3.40 20.88
C GLY A 177 -1.56 4.09 20.69
N TYR A 178 -2.32 3.77 19.63
CA TYR A 178 -3.65 4.30 19.42
C TYR A 178 -4.70 3.41 20.11
N VAL A 179 -5.35 3.95 21.15
CA VAL A 179 -6.28 3.20 22.02
C VAL A 179 -7.76 3.52 21.79
N LYS A 180 -8.08 4.45 20.88
CA LYS A 180 -9.46 4.83 20.59
C LYS A 180 -10.18 3.67 19.90
N ILE A 181 -11.31 3.21 20.44
CA ILE A 181 -12.05 2.06 19.90
C ILE A 181 -13.12 2.51 18.89
N ARG A 182 -13.90 3.55 19.22
CA ARG A 182 -14.96 4.04 18.35
C ARG A 182 -14.39 4.98 17.28
N GLY A 183 -14.62 4.65 16.01
CA GLY A 183 -14.15 5.45 14.87
C GLY A 183 -12.63 5.39 14.63
N HIS A 184 -11.94 4.41 15.23
CA HIS A 184 -10.47 4.27 15.10
C HIS A 184 -10.02 4.15 13.65
N GLU A 185 -10.82 3.44 12.87
CA GLU A 185 -10.57 3.13 11.47
C GLU A 185 -10.55 4.42 10.63
N GLN A 186 -11.61 5.20 10.73
CA GLN A 186 -11.71 6.52 10.10
C GLN A 186 -10.57 7.44 10.51
N ASP A 187 -10.19 7.45 11.78
CA ASP A 187 -9.10 8.28 12.27
C ASP A 187 -7.74 7.85 11.70
N CYS A 188 -7.51 6.54 11.57
CA CYS A 188 -6.29 6.03 10.96
C CYS A 188 -6.22 6.38 9.46
N VAL A 189 -7.34 6.27 8.74
CA VAL A 189 -7.43 6.68 7.34
C VAL A 189 -7.13 8.17 7.21
N ARG A 190 -7.77 9.04 8.00
CA ARG A 190 -7.47 10.48 7.99
C ARG A 190 -5.99 10.75 8.21
N ARG A 191 -5.35 10.10 9.19
CA ARG A 191 -3.89 10.24 9.43
C ARG A 191 -3.05 9.83 8.22
N ARG A 192 -3.43 8.75 7.54
CA ARG A 192 -2.73 8.23 6.36
C ARG A 192 -2.89 9.14 5.15
N VAL A 193 -4.10 9.63 4.86
CA VAL A 193 -4.32 10.60 3.77
C VAL A 193 -3.50 11.85 4.02
N MET A 194 -3.54 12.41 5.23
CA MET A 194 -2.76 13.60 5.57
C MET A 194 -1.24 13.40 5.38
N LYS A 195 -0.73 12.18 5.64
CA LYS A 195 0.67 11.84 5.39
C LYS A 195 1.00 11.82 3.89
N SER A 196 0.10 11.28 3.06
CA SER A 196 0.27 11.30 1.60
C SER A 196 0.24 12.74 1.07
N LEU A 197 -0.76 13.53 1.47
CA LEU A 197 -0.91 14.93 1.07
C LEU A 197 0.28 15.80 1.52
N ALA A 198 0.88 15.54 2.67
CA ALA A 198 2.06 16.27 3.14
C ALA A 198 3.29 16.07 2.23
N SER A 199 3.30 15.02 1.41
CA SER A 199 4.35 14.76 0.43
C SER A 199 4.06 15.41 -0.94
N ASN A 200 2.86 15.96 -1.12
CA ASN A 200 2.46 16.64 -2.35
C ASN A 200 2.85 18.14 -2.29
N PRO A 201 3.73 18.64 -3.18
CA PRO A 201 4.16 20.05 -3.17
C PRO A 201 3.02 21.04 -3.43
N TYR A 202 1.91 20.60 -4.02
CA TYR A 202 0.75 21.45 -4.30
C TYR A 202 -0.22 21.53 -3.11
N CYS A 203 0.02 20.78 -2.03
CA CYS A 203 -0.81 20.74 -0.83
C CYS A 203 -0.08 21.39 0.37
N THR A 204 -0.52 22.57 0.81
CA THR A 204 -0.12 23.09 2.13
C THR A 204 -0.81 22.30 3.24
N THR A 205 -0.25 22.26 4.46
CA THR A 205 -0.86 21.52 5.59
C THR A 205 -2.31 21.93 5.86
N THR A 206 -2.62 23.23 5.77
CA THR A 206 -4.00 23.73 5.96
C THR A 206 -4.89 23.33 4.79
N ALA A 207 -4.43 23.53 3.55
CA ALA A 207 -5.19 23.15 2.36
C ALA A 207 -5.46 21.63 2.31
N ALA A 208 -4.49 20.81 2.76
CA ALA A 208 -4.65 19.37 2.85
C ALA A 208 -5.76 18.98 3.83
N LYS A 209 -5.84 19.64 5.00
CA LYS A 209 -6.88 19.38 5.98
C LYS A 209 -8.26 19.79 5.46
N ASP A 210 -8.37 20.97 4.88
CA ASP A 210 -9.64 21.49 4.36
C ASP A 210 -10.12 20.65 3.17
N ALA A 211 -9.21 20.29 2.26
CA ALA A 211 -9.48 19.38 1.14
C ALA A 211 -9.97 18.01 1.63
N MET A 212 -9.31 17.45 2.65
CA MET A 212 -9.65 16.17 3.25
C MET A 212 -11.08 16.16 3.81
N GLU A 213 -11.42 17.16 4.63
CA GLU A 213 -12.76 17.24 5.23
C GLU A 213 -13.84 17.49 4.17
N ALA A 214 -13.55 18.31 3.14
CA ALA A 214 -14.50 18.62 2.08
C ALA A 214 -14.90 17.38 1.24
N VAL A 215 -13.99 16.43 1.03
CA VAL A 215 -14.23 15.27 0.17
C VAL A 215 -14.60 14.01 0.96
N TRP A 216 -14.49 14.01 2.29
CA TRP A 216 -14.56 12.82 3.13
C TRP A 216 -15.81 11.98 2.88
N ASP A 217 -16.99 12.55 3.04
CA ASP A 217 -18.24 11.79 2.96
C ASP A 217 -18.51 11.23 1.56
N THR A 218 -18.00 11.88 0.52
CA THR A 218 -18.15 11.40 -0.86
C THR A 218 -17.13 10.31 -1.16
N CYS A 219 -15.85 10.59 -0.89
CA CYS A 219 -14.75 9.75 -1.32
C CYS A 219 -14.53 8.56 -0.40
N TYR A 220 -14.66 8.71 0.92
CA TYR A 220 -14.55 7.57 1.84
C TYR A 220 -15.59 6.48 1.54
N ASN A 221 -16.78 6.87 1.08
CA ASN A 221 -17.88 5.94 0.77
C ASN A 221 -17.87 5.41 -0.67
N ASP A 222 -17.01 5.92 -1.57
CA ASP A 222 -16.88 5.39 -2.94
C ASP A 222 -15.97 4.16 -2.97
N THR A 223 -16.59 2.97 -3.06
CA THR A 223 -15.88 1.68 -3.04
C THR A 223 -15.41 1.19 -4.41
N LYS A 224 -15.68 1.92 -5.50
CA LYS A 224 -15.31 1.47 -6.85
C LYS A 224 -13.79 1.29 -7.00
N PRO A 225 -13.33 0.29 -7.78
CA PRO A 225 -14.10 -0.62 -8.64
C PRO A 225 -14.80 -1.78 -7.92
N PHE A 226 -14.67 -1.89 -6.60
CA PHE A 226 -15.26 -2.97 -5.82
C PHE A 226 -16.72 -2.65 -5.48
N ASP A 227 -17.59 -3.65 -5.56
CA ASP A 227 -19.02 -3.47 -5.30
C ASP A 227 -19.35 -3.31 -3.80
N ARG A 228 -18.41 -3.72 -2.96
CA ARG A 228 -18.42 -3.47 -1.52
C ARG A 228 -16.98 -3.33 -1.09
N ALA A 229 -16.77 -2.56 -0.03
CA ALA A 229 -15.48 -2.61 0.64
C ALA A 229 -15.24 -4.06 1.14
N PRO A 230 -14.04 -4.64 0.88
CA PRO A 230 -13.75 -6.06 1.10
C PRO A 230 -13.98 -6.58 2.52
#